data_AF-A0A952E8K4-F1
#
_entry.id   AF-A0A952E8K4-F1
#
_cell.length_a   1.000
_cell.length_b   1.000
_cell.length_c   1.000
_cell.angle_alpha   90.00
_cell.angle_beta   90.00
_cell.angle_gamma   90.00
#
_symmetry.space_group_name_H-M   'P 1'
#
loop_
_entity.id
_entity.type
_entity.pdbx_description
1 polymer ?
#
loop_
_entity_poly.entity_id
_entity_poly.type
_entity_poly.pdbx_seq_one_letter_code
_entity_poly.pdbx_strand_id
1 'polypeptide(L)'
;MPHLDQLTFSQLKVWLSDRLQLRGLPAATINRRRHEPAHEFPLQAWDTGNDAFRRRFVRAVNQILRDCTQNPWHPDHFHNLATLIEEGRIKSSARVLKEIAYSHRWLRRTNGRWLHMLVLRTLLGLGHNMTPKFWLDENRRLHNEYPELIFRGLLANDFEQAFSRLTQIAQNPDSIRRILNLFPSLIETNPLDKIKKLAANALPSMPDNIAREIRNWFPRWDYGPLPIPDVPNYQIPYEEIAEIINQQTARDRGWDTALTRARTAPILKQAVVQSAAYL
;
A
#
# COMPACT_ATOMS: atom_id res chain seq x y z
N MET A 1 -6.61 37.03 -13.10
CA MET A 1 -6.41 36.54 -11.72
C MET A 1 -6.01 37.73 -10.85
N PRO A 2 -6.42 37.82 -9.57
CA PRO A 2 -5.86 38.84 -8.67
C PRO A 2 -4.33 38.77 -8.72
N HIS A 3 -3.64 39.87 -8.45
CA HIS A 3 -2.18 39.97 -8.50
C HIS A 3 -1.51 39.13 -7.39
N LEU A 4 -1.66 37.80 -7.43
CA LEU A 4 -1.09 36.86 -6.47
C LEU A 4 0.44 36.98 -6.43
N ASP A 5 1.04 37.34 -7.56
CA ASP A 5 2.47 37.61 -7.69
C ASP A 5 2.94 38.78 -6.83
N GLN A 6 2.06 39.73 -6.52
CA GLN A 6 2.34 40.90 -5.67
C GLN A 6 2.12 40.63 -4.18
N LEU A 7 1.50 39.50 -3.81
CA LEU A 7 1.29 39.17 -2.40
C LEU A 7 2.62 38.93 -1.70
N THR A 8 2.75 39.53 -0.51
CA THR A 8 3.81 39.19 0.43
C THR A 8 3.69 37.73 0.87
N PHE A 9 4.76 37.19 1.45
CA PHE A 9 4.74 35.84 2.01
C PHE A 9 3.58 35.62 3.00
N SER A 10 3.36 36.57 3.92
CA SER A 10 2.30 36.45 4.93
C SER A 10 0.90 36.48 4.30
N GLN A 11 0.67 37.37 3.34
CA GLN A 11 -0.60 37.42 2.61
C GLN A 11 -0.85 36.15 1.79
N LEU A 12 0.18 35.63 1.12
CA LEU A 12 0.08 34.40 0.33
C LEU A 12 -0.23 33.18 1.23
N LYS A 13 0.39 33.10 2.42
CA LYS A 13 0.13 32.04 3.40
C LYS A 13 -1.32 32.07 3.89
N VAL A 14 -1.83 33.26 4.25
CA VAL A 14 -3.23 33.43 4.70
C VAL A 14 -4.18 33.06 3.57
N TRP A 15 -3.96 33.62 2.38
CA TRP A 15 -4.75 33.31 1.19
C TRP A 15 -4.77 31.81 0.88
N LEU A 16 -3.62 31.13 0.92
CA LEU A 16 -3.55 29.67 0.71
C LEU A 16 -4.31 28.90 1.78
N SER A 17 -4.16 29.29 3.05
CA SER A 17 -4.85 28.63 4.16
C SER A 17 -6.36 28.76 4.03
N ASP A 18 -6.84 29.98 3.77
CA ASP A 18 -8.26 30.25 3.57
C ASP A 18 -8.79 29.44 2.39
N ARG A 19 -8.08 29.46 1.25
CA ARG A 19 -8.51 28.71 0.07
C ARG A 19 -8.61 27.21 0.33
N LEU A 20 -7.60 26.60 0.96
CA LEU A 20 -7.56 25.16 1.18
C LEU A 20 -8.53 24.67 2.26
N GLN A 21 -8.89 25.54 3.22
CA GLN A 21 -9.85 25.24 4.28
C GLN A 21 -11.30 25.60 3.91
N LEU A 22 -11.53 26.39 2.87
CA LEU A 22 -12.87 26.71 2.41
C LEU A 22 -13.52 25.48 1.73
N ARG A 23 -14.31 24.74 2.51
CA ARG A 23 -15.50 24.02 2.03
C ARG A 23 -16.73 24.65 2.70
N GLY A 24 -17.60 25.30 1.90
CA GLY A 24 -18.92 25.77 2.32
C GLY A 24 -18.95 27.00 3.26
N LEU A 25 -18.94 28.22 2.70
CA LEU A 25 -19.60 29.34 3.37
C LEU A 25 -21.10 29.34 2.98
N PRO A 26 -22.02 29.79 3.86
CA PRO A 26 -23.45 29.82 3.57
C PRO A 26 -23.78 30.63 2.31
N ALA A 27 -24.76 30.12 1.57
CA ALA A 27 -25.19 30.62 0.28
C ALA A 27 -25.67 32.08 0.34
N ALA A 28 -24.89 32.97 -0.27
CA ALA A 28 -25.41 34.22 -0.83
C ALA A 28 -24.61 34.69 -2.06
N THR A 29 -23.37 34.22 -2.23
CA THR A 29 -22.53 34.62 -3.36
C THR A 29 -21.85 33.42 -4.01
N ILE A 30 -22.30 33.09 -5.23
CA ILE A 30 -21.61 32.31 -6.28
C ILE A 30 -21.95 30.81 -6.34
N ASN A 31 -22.97 30.49 -7.15
CA ASN A 31 -23.40 29.15 -7.58
C ASN A 31 -22.32 28.30 -8.30
N ARG A 32 -21.12 28.83 -8.60
CA ARG A 32 -20.02 28.08 -9.23
C ARG A 32 -19.01 27.47 -8.25
N ARG A 33 -18.84 28.05 -7.04
CA ARG A 33 -17.79 27.65 -6.08
C ARG A 33 -18.07 26.34 -5.32
N ARG A 34 -19.27 25.75 -5.46
CA ARG A 34 -19.65 24.52 -4.74
C ARG A 34 -19.01 23.26 -5.33
N HIS A 35 -18.57 23.29 -6.58
CA HIS A 35 -18.15 22.10 -7.32
C HIS A 35 -16.65 22.02 -7.59
N GLU A 36 -15.91 23.13 -7.45
CA GLU A 36 -14.46 23.17 -7.68
C GLU A 36 -13.70 22.74 -6.41
N PRO A 37 -12.86 21.69 -6.49
CA PRO A 37 -11.95 21.34 -5.41
C PRO A 37 -11.09 22.52 -4.94
N ALA A 38 -10.95 22.69 -3.63
CA ALA A 38 -10.27 23.84 -3.01
C ALA A 38 -8.80 24.02 -3.41
N HIS A 39 -8.16 22.98 -3.95
CA HIS A 39 -6.77 23.00 -4.40
C HIS A 39 -6.58 23.42 -5.87
N GLU A 40 -7.63 23.41 -6.71
CA GLU A 40 -7.50 23.70 -8.15
C GLU A 40 -7.01 25.11 -8.43
N PHE A 41 -7.59 26.12 -7.78
CA PHE A 41 -7.17 27.50 -8.01
C PHE A 41 -5.75 27.80 -7.50
N PRO A 42 -5.33 27.33 -6.30
CA PRO A 42 -3.92 27.32 -5.91
C PRO A 42 -3.01 26.61 -6.91
N LEU A 43 -3.44 25.49 -7.49
CA LEU A 43 -2.66 24.73 -8.48
C LEU A 43 -2.50 25.52 -9.79
N GLN A 44 -3.57 26.11 -10.31
CA GLN A 44 -3.51 26.98 -11.49
C GLN A 44 -2.56 28.18 -11.28
N ALA A 45 -2.60 28.78 -10.09
CA ALA A 45 -1.69 29.86 -9.72
C ALA A 45 -0.23 29.38 -9.66
N TRP A 46 0.02 28.18 -9.14
CA TRP A 46 1.33 27.54 -9.14
C TRP A 46 1.87 27.31 -10.57
N ASP A 47 1.03 26.78 -11.46
CA ASP A 47 1.42 26.45 -12.83
C ASP A 47 1.73 27.70 -13.66
N THR A 48 0.96 28.76 -13.50
CA THR A 48 1.11 30.02 -14.26
C THR A 48 2.07 31.02 -13.62
N GLY A 49 2.44 30.83 -12.35
CA GLY A 49 3.27 31.76 -11.59
C GLY A 49 4.73 31.77 -12.02
N ASN A 50 5.36 32.95 -11.93
CA ASN A 50 6.79 33.10 -12.20
C ASN A 50 7.67 32.50 -11.10
N ASP A 51 8.98 32.41 -11.33
CA ASP A 51 9.92 31.79 -10.37
C ASP A 51 9.93 32.45 -8.98
N ALA A 52 9.81 33.78 -8.93
CA ALA A 52 9.78 34.51 -7.67
C ALA A 52 8.51 34.18 -6.87
N PHE A 53 7.37 34.09 -7.54
CA PHE A 53 6.12 33.63 -6.96
C PHE A 53 6.23 32.17 -6.50
N ARG A 54 6.71 31.25 -7.35
CA ARG A 54 6.87 29.83 -7.02
C ARG A 54 7.73 29.61 -5.78
N ARG A 55 8.83 30.36 -5.62
CA ARG A 55 9.64 30.33 -4.38
C ARG A 55 8.84 30.75 -3.15
N ARG A 56 8.07 31.83 -3.23
CA ARG A 56 7.19 32.28 -2.13
C ARG A 56 6.08 31.27 -1.84
N PHE A 57 5.48 30.70 -2.88
CA PHE A 57 4.42 29.70 -2.80
C PHE A 57 4.88 28.43 -2.10
N VAL A 58 6.00 27.85 -2.53
CA VAL A 58 6.63 26.70 -1.87
C VAL A 58 6.93 26.99 -0.41
N ARG A 59 7.47 28.19 -0.10
CA ARG A 59 7.75 28.59 1.28
C ARG A 59 6.45 28.63 2.11
N ALA A 60 5.36 29.16 1.54
CA ALA A 60 4.06 29.24 2.21
C ALA A 60 3.46 27.85 2.45
N VAL A 61 3.45 26.97 1.44
CA VAL A 61 3.01 25.56 1.55
C VAL A 61 3.79 24.83 2.66
N ASN A 62 5.12 24.94 2.65
CA ASN A 62 5.96 24.30 3.67
C ASN A 62 5.74 24.88 5.06
N GLN A 63 5.45 26.18 5.17
CA GLN A 63 5.11 26.76 6.47
C GLN A 63 3.75 26.27 6.97
N ILE A 64 2.75 26.18 6.09
CA ILE A 64 1.43 25.63 6.43
C ILE A 64 1.56 24.17 6.91
N LEU A 65 2.33 23.33 6.22
CA LEU A 65 2.62 21.96 6.66
C LEU A 65 3.27 21.91 8.05
N ARG A 66 4.22 22.81 8.31
CA ARG A 66 4.88 22.90 9.63
C ARG A 66 3.89 23.33 10.70
N ASP A 67 3.03 24.30 10.43
CA ASP A 67 2.01 24.75 11.38
C ASP A 67 1.03 23.59 11.69
N CYS A 68 0.69 22.77 10.69
CA CYS A 68 -0.12 21.56 10.87
C CYS A 68 0.54 20.54 11.82
N THR A 69 1.87 20.52 11.96
CA THR A 69 2.54 19.58 12.88
C THR A 69 2.11 19.80 14.34
N GLN A 70 1.85 21.06 14.71
CA GLN A 70 1.45 21.45 16.07
C GLN A 70 -0.07 21.38 16.23
N ASN A 71 -0.78 21.95 15.26
CA ASN A 71 -2.24 21.98 15.21
C ASN A 71 -2.74 21.41 13.88
N PRO A 72 -2.95 20.08 13.79
CA PRO A 72 -3.36 19.45 12.55
C PRO A 72 -4.73 19.95 12.12
N TRP A 73 -4.84 20.24 10.84
CA TRP A 73 -6.12 20.59 10.23
C TRP A 73 -7.09 19.42 10.23
N HIS A 74 -8.37 19.71 10.00
CA HIS A 74 -9.36 18.69 9.67
C HIS A 74 -8.89 17.85 8.46
N PRO A 75 -9.11 16.53 8.44
CA PRO A 75 -8.65 15.66 7.36
C PRO A 75 -9.02 16.13 5.96
N ASP A 76 -10.23 16.66 5.75
CA ASP A 76 -10.64 17.19 4.44
C ASP A 76 -9.79 18.38 3.98
N HIS A 77 -9.42 19.27 4.90
CA HIS A 77 -8.60 20.44 4.57
C HIS A 77 -7.14 20.02 4.33
N PHE A 78 -6.64 19.08 5.14
CA PHE A 78 -5.32 18.51 4.92
C PHE A 78 -5.26 17.73 3.60
N HIS A 79 -6.33 17.04 3.22
CA HIS A 79 -6.44 16.36 1.93
C HIS A 79 -6.28 17.35 0.76
N ASN A 80 -6.91 18.53 0.82
CA ASN A 80 -6.71 19.57 -0.20
C ASN A 80 -5.25 20.03 -0.28
N LEU A 81 -4.60 20.23 0.87
CA LEU A 81 -3.18 20.58 0.91
C LEU A 81 -2.29 19.47 0.33
N ALA A 82 -2.54 18.23 0.71
CA ALA A 82 -1.86 17.04 0.21
C ALA A 82 -1.99 16.90 -1.31
N THR A 83 -3.20 17.06 -1.85
CA THR A 83 -3.46 17.00 -3.30
C THR A 83 -2.79 18.14 -4.04
N LEU A 84 -2.80 19.38 -3.52
CA LEU A 84 -2.03 20.50 -4.09
C LEU A 84 -0.53 20.17 -4.18
N ILE A 85 0.04 19.56 -3.14
CA ILE A 85 1.45 19.18 -3.11
C ILE A 85 1.77 18.11 -4.15
N GLU A 86 0.92 17.09 -4.26
CA GLU A 86 1.07 15.97 -5.20
C GLU A 86 0.96 16.44 -6.65
N GLU A 87 -0.16 17.09 -7.00
CA GLU A 87 -0.42 17.53 -8.37
C GLU A 87 0.54 18.65 -8.80
N GLY A 88 0.84 19.58 -7.90
CA GLY A 88 1.85 20.62 -8.13
C GLY A 88 3.29 20.09 -8.12
N ARG A 89 3.50 18.81 -7.82
CA ARG A 89 4.82 18.15 -7.72
C ARG A 89 5.80 18.96 -6.84
N ILE A 90 5.34 19.47 -5.71
CA ILE A 90 6.10 20.34 -4.81
C ILE A 90 7.09 19.49 -3.99
N LYS A 91 8.13 18.96 -4.65
CA LYS A 91 9.07 17.99 -4.06
C LYS A 91 9.75 18.47 -2.78
N SER A 92 9.97 19.77 -2.63
CA SER A 92 10.55 20.34 -1.41
C SER A 92 9.74 20.08 -0.13
N SER A 93 8.44 19.80 -0.26
CA SER A 93 7.56 19.50 0.87
C SER A 93 7.81 18.12 1.48
N ALA A 94 8.46 17.21 0.74
CA ALA A 94 8.75 15.86 1.21
C ALA A 94 9.60 15.83 2.48
N ARG A 95 10.48 16.81 2.69
CA ARG A 95 11.26 16.90 3.94
C ARG A 95 10.33 17.08 5.15
N VAL A 96 9.40 18.04 5.07
CA VAL A 96 8.46 18.33 6.18
C VAL A 96 7.49 17.16 6.38
N LEU A 97 7.02 16.54 5.29
CA LEU A 97 6.15 15.37 5.36
C LEU A 97 6.85 14.16 6.01
N LYS A 98 8.15 13.94 5.72
CA LYS A 98 8.94 12.92 6.42
C LYS A 98 9.06 13.21 7.91
N GLU A 99 9.36 14.45 8.29
CA GLU A 99 9.43 14.86 9.69
C GLU A 99 8.08 14.56 10.41
N ILE A 100 6.95 14.85 9.76
CA ILE A 100 5.61 14.50 10.29
C ILE A 100 5.47 12.99 10.43
N ALA A 101 5.75 12.23 9.37
CA ALA A 101 5.60 10.78 9.35
C ALA A 101 6.45 10.08 10.41
N TYR A 102 7.70 10.53 10.64
CA TYR A 102 8.56 9.97 11.68
C TYR A 102 8.18 10.41 13.10
N SER A 103 7.50 11.55 13.26
CA SER A 103 7.15 12.05 14.59
C SER A 103 6.06 11.22 15.27
N HIS A 104 5.21 10.54 14.48
CA HIS A 104 4.04 9.79 14.93
C HIS A 104 3.07 10.56 15.83
N ARG A 105 3.23 11.89 15.97
CA ARG A 105 2.51 12.72 16.95
C ARG A 105 1.00 12.73 16.72
N TRP A 106 0.58 12.64 15.46
CA TRP A 106 -0.83 12.68 15.10
C TRP A 106 -1.57 11.39 15.44
N LEU A 107 -0.89 10.23 15.52
CA LEU A 107 -1.56 8.93 15.70
C LEU A 107 -2.41 8.83 16.98
N ARG A 108 -2.12 9.66 17.99
CA ARG A 108 -2.86 9.71 19.26
C ARG A 108 -4.03 10.69 19.26
N ARG A 109 -4.23 11.45 18.18
CA ARG A 109 -5.31 12.45 18.06
C ARG A 109 -6.53 11.87 17.34
N THR A 110 -7.68 12.51 17.52
CA THR A 110 -8.88 12.26 16.71
C THR A 110 -8.55 12.42 15.23
N ASN A 111 -8.97 11.45 14.40
CA ASN A 111 -8.62 11.36 12.98
C ASN A 111 -7.12 11.27 12.65
N GLY A 112 -6.28 11.02 13.66
CA GLY A 112 -4.83 11.00 13.55
C GLY A 112 -4.28 10.01 12.52
N ARG A 113 -4.86 8.81 12.46
CA ARG A 113 -4.48 7.78 11.50
C ARG A 113 -4.80 8.18 10.06
N TRP A 114 -5.94 8.83 9.83
CA TRP A 114 -6.31 9.31 8.50
C TRP A 114 -5.35 10.42 8.05
N LEU A 115 -5.05 11.40 8.92
CA LEU A 115 -4.05 12.43 8.61
C LEU A 115 -2.68 11.83 8.30
N HIS A 116 -2.26 10.83 9.09
CA HIS A 116 -1.00 10.13 8.88
C HIS A 116 -0.99 9.36 7.55
N MET A 117 -2.10 8.69 7.21
CA MET A 117 -2.29 8.04 5.91
C MET A 117 -2.15 9.04 4.76
N LEU A 118 -2.75 10.23 4.86
CA LEU A 118 -2.62 11.28 3.84
C LEU A 118 -1.16 11.71 3.67
N VAL A 119 -0.39 11.88 4.76
CA VAL A 119 1.05 12.18 4.68
C VAL A 119 1.82 11.08 3.94
N LEU A 120 1.57 9.81 4.27
CA LEU A 120 2.21 8.68 3.62
C LEU A 120 1.85 8.57 2.14
N ARG A 121 0.58 8.79 1.79
CA ARG A 121 0.11 8.88 0.40
C ARG A 121 0.84 9.98 -0.36
N THR A 122 0.98 11.16 0.23
CA THR A 122 1.67 12.31 -0.39
C THR A 122 3.14 12.06 -0.59
N LEU A 123 3.83 11.45 0.38
CA LEU A 123 5.22 11.03 0.19
C LEU A 123 5.37 10.08 -1.00
N LEU A 124 4.48 9.09 -1.09
CA LEU A 124 4.48 8.14 -2.20
C LEU A 124 4.17 8.83 -3.54
N GLY A 125 3.17 9.71 -3.59
CA GLY A 125 2.79 10.47 -4.79
C GLY A 125 3.88 11.41 -5.29
N LEU A 126 4.73 11.93 -4.39
CA LEU A 126 5.93 12.70 -4.75
C LEU A 126 7.11 11.83 -5.23
N GLY A 127 6.97 10.49 -5.23
CA GLY A 127 8.04 9.54 -5.57
C GLY A 127 9.11 9.42 -4.48
N HIS A 128 8.79 9.77 -3.23
CA HIS A 128 9.71 9.60 -2.11
C HIS A 128 9.56 8.19 -1.51
N ASN A 129 10.39 7.29 -1.99
CA ASN A 129 10.41 5.89 -1.56
C ASN A 129 11.06 5.77 -0.18
N MET A 130 10.26 5.37 0.80
CA MET A 130 10.72 5.01 2.15
C MET A 130 11.12 3.54 2.18
N THR A 131 11.95 3.14 3.14
CA THR A 131 12.45 1.76 3.20
C THR A 131 11.33 0.74 3.44
N PRO A 132 11.53 -0.53 3.04
CA PRO A 132 10.55 -1.59 3.30
C PRO A 132 10.23 -1.76 4.78
N LYS A 133 11.26 -1.66 5.65
CA LYS A 133 11.09 -1.71 7.11
C LYS A 133 10.18 -0.59 7.60
N PHE A 134 10.35 0.63 7.09
CA PHE A 134 9.50 1.77 7.44
C PHE A 134 8.04 1.45 7.13
N TRP A 135 7.71 0.99 5.92
CA TRP A 135 6.33 0.68 5.55
C TRP A 135 5.69 -0.41 6.43
N LEU A 136 6.45 -1.45 6.78
CA LEU A 136 5.97 -2.50 7.68
C LEU A 136 5.78 -1.99 9.11
N ASP A 137 6.66 -1.11 9.60
CA ASP A 137 6.50 -0.49 10.91
C ASP A 137 5.29 0.48 10.93
N GLU A 138 5.03 1.20 9.84
CA GLU A 138 3.84 2.05 9.69
C GLU A 138 2.54 1.23 9.61
N ASN A 139 2.56 0.09 8.92
CA ASN A 139 1.42 -0.83 8.87
C ASN A 139 0.96 -1.26 10.28
N ARG A 140 1.92 -1.61 11.15
CA ARG A 140 1.65 -1.95 12.55
C ARG A 140 1.08 -0.77 13.33
N ARG A 141 1.63 0.43 13.15
CA ARG A 141 1.14 1.66 13.83
C ARG A 141 -0.26 2.08 13.39
N LEU A 142 -0.60 1.84 12.13
CA LEU A 142 -1.93 2.08 11.58
C LEU A 142 -2.88 0.90 11.79
N HIS A 143 -2.50 -0.10 12.59
CA HIS A 143 -3.31 -1.28 12.89
C HIS A 143 -3.84 -2.00 11.64
N ASN A 144 -3.06 -2.01 10.55
CA ASN A 144 -3.44 -2.62 9.27
C ASN A 144 -4.70 -2.00 8.62
N GLU A 145 -5.02 -0.74 8.93
CA GLU A 145 -6.22 -0.05 8.43
C GLU A 145 -6.11 0.35 6.93
N TYR A 146 -4.88 0.46 6.41
CA TYR A 146 -4.58 0.93 5.04
C TYR A 146 -3.62 0.00 4.28
N PRO A 147 -3.93 -1.30 4.16
CA PRO A 147 -3.02 -2.31 3.58
C PRO A 147 -2.65 -2.01 2.13
N GLU A 148 -3.55 -1.41 1.35
CA GLU A 148 -3.31 -0.99 -0.03
C GLU A 148 -2.23 0.09 -0.15
N LEU A 149 -2.19 1.05 0.79
CA LEU A 149 -1.18 2.10 0.79
C LEU A 149 0.19 1.54 1.15
N ILE A 150 0.25 0.67 2.16
CA ILE A 150 1.48 -0.01 2.57
C ILE A 150 2.02 -0.87 1.43
N PHE A 151 1.15 -1.62 0.75
CA PHE A 151 1.55 -2.44 -0.39
C PHE A 151 2.12 -1.60 -1.52
N ARG A 152 1.49 -0.47 -1.88
CA ARG A 152 2.05 0.46 -2.87
C ARG A 152 3.42 1.01 -2.45
N GLY A 153 3.58 1.32 -1.16
CA GLY A 153 4.87 1.75 -0.60
C GLY A 153 5.97 0.69 -0.75
N LEU A 154 5.64 -0.59 -0.54
CA LEU A 154 6.56 -1.70 -0.76
C LEU A 154 6.87 -1.89 -2.26
N LEU A 155 5.85 -1.84 -3.12
CA LEU A 155 6.00 -1.95 -4.58
C LEU A 155 6.94 -0.89 -5.16
N ALA A 156 6.94 0.32 -4.58
CA ALA A 156 7.83 1.40 -5.00
C ALA A 156 9.32 1.12 -4.69
N ASN A 157 9.62 0.14 -3.83
CA ASN A 157 10.98 -0.30 -3.55
C ASN A 157 11.35 -1.50 -4.42
N ASP A 158 10.62 -2.60 -4.26
CA ASP A 158 10.87 -3.84 -4.97
C ASP A 158 9.59 -4.68 -5.08
N PHE A 159 9.39 -5.24 -6.28
CA PHE A 159 8.17 -5.96 -6.62
C PHE A 159 8.08 -7.31 -5.90
N GLU A 160 9.16 -8.08 -5.87
CA GLU A 160 9.19 -9.40 -5.24
C GLU A 160 9.06 -9.28 -3.72
N GLN A 161 9.72 -8.27 -3.16
CA GLN A 161 9.65 -7.94 -1.76
C GLN A 161 8.23 -7.54 -1.34
N ALA A 162 7.50 -6.76 -2.15
CA ALA A 162 6.11 -6.42 -1.84
C ALA A 162 5.25 -7.68 -1.72
N PHE A 163 5.36 -8.60 -2.67
CA PHE A 163 4.56 -9.84 -2.69
C PHE A 163 4.96 -10.80 -1.55
N SER A 164 6.25 -10.96 -1.26
CA SER A 164 6.72 -11.80 -0.14
C SER A 164 6.25 -11.30 1.24
N ARG A 165 5.84 -10.03 1.35
CA ARG A 165 5.33 -9.42 2.58
C ARG A 165 3.81 -9.38 2.67
N LEU A 166 3.08 -9.93 1.70
CA LEU A 166 1.61 -9.92 1.71
C LEU A 166 1.01 -10.48 3.00
N THR A 167 1.60 -11.53 3.59
CA THR A 167 1.17 -12.11 4.88
C THR A 167 1.30 -11.17 6.06
N GLN A 168 2.21 -10.20 5.99
CA GLN A 168 2.44 -9.23 7.05
C GLN A 168 1.47 -8.05 6.97
N ILE A 169 0.90 -7.79 5.80
CA ILE A 169 0.01 -6.64 5.54
C ILE A 169 -1.46 -7.06 5.41
N ALA A 170 -1.74 -8.22 4.81
CA ALA A 170 -3.07 -8.78 4.71
C ALA A 170 -3.35 -9.69 5.91
N GLN A 171 -3.97 -9.13 6.95
CA GLN A 171 -4.31 -9.86 8.18
C GLN A 171 -5.67 -10.56 8.11
N ASN A 172 -6.52 -10.22 7.14
CA ASN A 172 -7.85 -10.78 6.95
C ASN A 172 -8.31 -10.71 5.46
N PRO A 173 -9.40 -11.39 5.08
CA PRO A 173 -9.93 -11.37 3.71
C PRO A 173 -10.23 -9.96 3.17
N ASP A 174 -10.73 -9.05 3.98
CA ASP A 174 -11.03 -7.68 3.52
C ASP A 174 -9.76 -6.89 3.21
N SER A 175 -8.71 -7.08 4.00
CA SER A 175 -7.41 -6.44 3.78
C SER A 175 -6.78 -6.90 2.46
N ILE A 176 -6.83 -8.20 2.17
CA ILE A 176 -6.31 -8.71 0.88
C ILE A 176 -7.16 -8.24 -0.30
N ARG A 177 -8.50 -8.16 -0.16
CA ARG A 177 -9.36 -7.60 -1.21
C ARG A 177 -8.99 -6.16 -1.56
N ARG A 178 -8.70 -5.32 -0.55
CA ARG A 178 -8.24 -3.94 -0.76
C ARG A 178 -6.91 -3.88 -1.51
N ILE A 179 -5.98 -4.80 -1.22
CA ILE A 179 -4.73 -4.94 -1.99
C ILE A 179 -5.01 -5.42 -3.43
N LEU A 180 -5.89 -6.41 -3.60
CA LEU A 180 -6.24 -6.97 -4.90
C LEU A 180 -6.93 -5.94 -5.82
N ASN A 181 -7.58 -4.92 -5.28
CA ASN A 181 -8.09 -3.79 -6.07
C ASN A 181 -6.97 -3.01 -6.79
N LEU A 182 -5.71 -3.21 -6.42
CA LEU A 182 -4.56 -2.62 -7.11
C LEU A 182 -4.08 -3.47 -8.29
N PHE A 183 -4.47 -4.74 -8.36
CA PHE A 183 -3.93 -5.67 -9.37
C PHE A 183 -4.25 -5.28 -10.82
N PRO A 184 -5.42 -4.71 -11.16
CA PRO A 184 -5.68 -4.29 -12.54
C PRO A 184 -4.61 -3.33 -13.07
N SER A 185 -4.28 -2.28 -12.31
CA SER A 185 -3.25 -1.32 -12.71
C SER A 185 -1.82 -1.90 -12.66
N LEU A 186 -1.58 -2.89 -11.79
CA LEU A 186 -0.29 -3.60 -11.78
C LEU A 186 -0.11 -4.47 -13.02
N ILE A 187 -1.18 -5.12 -13.50
CA ILE A 187 -1.17 -5.97 -14.70
C ILE A 187 -1.06 -5.10 -15.96
N GLU A 188 -1.66 -3.91 -15.99
CA GLU A 188 -1.49 -2.96 -17.10
C GLU A 188 -0.03 -2.52 -17.27
N THR A 189 0.73 -2.46 -16.17
CA THR A 189 2.10 -1.94 -16.15
C THR A 189 3.17 -3.03 -16.06
N ASN A 190 2.80 -4.30 -15.85
CA ASN A 190 3.73 -5.41 -15.66
C ASN A 190 3.18 -6.69 -16.33
N PRO A 191 4.06 -7.58 -16.84
CA PRO A 191 3.62 -8.84 -17.42
C PRO A 191 2.75 -9.67 -16.46
N LEU A 192 1.56 -10.09 -16.92
CA LEU A 192 0.61 -10.87 -16.12
C LEU A 192 1.26 -12.12 -15.49
N ASP A 193 2.09 -12.83 -16.24
CA ASP A 193 2.76 -14.04 -15.76
C ASP A 193 3.67 -13.77 -14.57
N LYS A 194 4.33 -12.60 -14.55
CA LYS A 194 5.14 -12.16 -13.40
C LYS A 194 4.26 -11.96 -12.17
N ILE A 195 3.14 -11.25 -12.32
CA ILE A 195 2.18 -11.01 -11.24
C ILE A 195 1.62 -12.33 -10.71
N LYS A 196 1.21 -13.24 -11.60
CA LYS A 196 0.69 -14.56 -11.25
C LYS A 196 1.73 -15.40 -10.52
N LYS A 197 2.98 -15.42 -11.00
CA LYS A 197 4.09 -16.13 -10.34
C LYS A 197 4.34 -15.61 -8.93
N LEU A 198 4.44 -14.29 -8.76
CA LEU A 198 4.67 -13.69 -7.44
C LEU A 198 3.50 -13.92 -6.48
N ALA A 199 2.26 -13.81 -6.97
CA ALA A 199 1.07 -14.12 -6.19
C ALA A 199 1.05 -15.60 -5.76
N ALA A 200 1.35 -16.53 -6.67
CA ALA A 200 1.42 -17.96 -6.40
C ALA A 200 2.49 -18.28 -5.33
N ASN A 201 3.67 -17.68 -5.43
CA ASN A 201 4.77 -17.87 -4.47
C ASN A 201 4.45 -17.35 -3.07
N ALA A 202 3.53 -16.39 -2.93
CA ALA A 202 3.12 -15.88 -1.63
C ALA A 202 2.09 -16.80 -0.93
N LEU A 203 1.31 -17.59 -1.68
CA LEU A 203 0.20 -18.39 -1.14
C LEU A 203 0.60 -19.40 -0.04
N PRO A 204 1.72 -20.14 -0.11
CA PRO A 204 2.06 -21.15 0.89
C PRO A 204 2.24 -20.59 2.30
N SER A 205 2.58 -19.31 2.40
CA SER A 205 2.79 -18.61 3.68
C SER A 205 1.51 -17.99 4.26
N MET A 206 0.40 -18.03 3.52
CA MET A 206 -0.85 -17.34 3.87
C MET A 206 -1.85 -18.26 4.58
N PRO A 207 -2.65 -17.71 5.51
CA PRO A 207 -3.86 -18.36 5.97
C PRO A 207 -4.81 -18.71 4.80
N ASP A 208 -5.45 -19.88 4.86
CA ASP A 208 -6.26 -20.40 3.75
C ASP A 208 -7.40 -19.49 3.31
N ASN A 209 -8.03 -18.79 4.26
CA ASN A 209 -9.10 -17.82 3.97
C ASN A 209 -8.59 -16.63 3.14
N ILE A 210 -7.36 -16.19 3.37
CA ILE A 210 -6.71 -15.10 2.62
C ILE A 210 -6.19 -15.61 1.27
N ALA A 211 -5.52 -16.76 1.27
CA ALA A 211 -5.02 -17.39 0.05
C ALA A 211 -6.14 -17.66 -0.97
N ARG A 212 -7.33 -18.03 -0.47
CA ARG A 212 -8.53 -18.25 -1.29
C ARG A 212 -8.98 -17.00 -2.04
N GLU A 213 -8.92 -15.82 -1.42
CA GLU A 213 -9.29 -14.56 -2.08
C GLU A 213 -8.39 -14.32 -3.30
N ILE A 214 -7.08 -14.56 -3.17
CA ILE A 214 -6.12 -14.41 -4.28
C ILE A 214 -6.39 -15.45 -5.37
N ARG A 215 -6.58 -16.73 -5.01
CA ARG A 215 -6.88 -17.81 -5.97
C ARG A 215 -8.15 -17.54 -6.77
N ASN A 216 -9.18 -16.98 -6.11
CA ASN A 216 -10.46 -16.69 -6.74
C ASN A 216 -10.44 -15.41 -7.58
N TRP A 217 -9.53 -14.48 -7.28
CA TRP A 217 -9.45 -13.21 -7.97
C TRP A 217 -9.07 -13.38 -9.45
N PHE A 218 -7.99 -14.09 -9.78
CA PHE A 218 -7.54 -14.19 -11.18
C PHE A 218 -8.58 -14.81 -12.13
N PRO A 219 -9.25 -15.94 -11.82
CA PRO A 219 -10.29 -16.50 -12.68
C PRO A 219 -11.53 -15.59 -12.79
N ARG A 220 -11.88 -14.86 -11.73
CA ARG A 220 -13.03 -13.94 -11.74
C ARG A 220 -12.85 -12.77 -12.72
N TRP A 221 -11.60 -12.42 -13.03
CA TRP A 221 -11.24 -11.36 -13.96
C TRP A 221 -10.70 -11.91 -15.30
N ASP A 222 -11.03 -13.16 -15.64
CA ASP A 222 -10.62 -13.83 -16.89
C ASP A 222 -9.10 -13.94 -17.13
N TYR A 223 -8.28 -13.84 -16.07
CA TYR A 223 -6.82 -14.01 -16.13
C TYR A 223 -6.37 -15.48 -15.96
N GLY A 224 -7.32 -16.41 -15.88
CA GLY A 224 -7.08 -17.84 -15.66
C GLY A 224 -6.55 -18.17 -14.26
N PRO A 225 -6.26 -19.46 -13.98
CA PRO A 225 -5.78 -19.90 -12.67
C PRO A 225 -4.32 -19.48 -12.42
N LEU A 226 -3.93 -19.40 -11.14
CA LEU A 226 -2.55 -19.19 -10.74
C LEU A 226 -1.67 -20.41 -11.12
N PRO A 227 -0.39 -20.19 -11.47
CA PRO A 227 0.56 -21.28 -11.64
C PRO A 227 0.79 -22.01 -10.32
N ILE A 228 1.24 -23.26 -10.41
CA ILE A 228 1.72 -24.00 -9.24
C ILE A 228 2.99 -23.29 -8.74
N PRO A 229 3.11 -22.98 -7.43
CA PRO A 229 4.30 -22.30 -6.92
C PRO A 229 5.55 -23.12 -7.23
N ASP A 230 6.66 -22.42 -7.56
CA ASP A 230 7.97 -23.05 -7.65
C ASP A 230 8.35 -23.52 -6.24
N VAL A 231 8.09 -24.79 -5.92
CA VAL A 231 8.64 -25.39 -4.72
C VAL A 231 10.16 -25.42 -4.93
N PRO A 232 10.98 -24.90 -3.99
CA PRO A 232 12.42 -25.14 -4.05
C PRO A 232 12.58 -26.64 -4.25
N ASN A 233 13.42 -27.04 -5.21
CA ASN A 233 13.69 -28.43 -5.53
C ASN A 233 14.38 -29.07 -4.31
N TYR A 234 13.60 -29.36 -3.27
CA TYR A 234 14.01 -30.12 -2.11
C TYR A 234 14.05 -31.54 -2.64
N GLN A 235 15.16 -31.89 -3.28
CA GLN A 235 15.58 -33.28 -3.37
C GLN A 235 15.78 -33.69 -1.92
N ILE A 236 14.70 -34.15 -1.27
CA ILE A 236 14.86 -35.00 -0.10
C ILE A 236 15.65 -36.18 -0.66
N PRO A 237 16.90 -36.42 -0.21
CA PRO A 237 17.67 -37.57 -0.65
C PRO A 237 16.78 -38.80 -0.51
N TYR A 238 16.76 -39.67 -1.52
CA TYR A 238 15.93 -40.88 -1.52
C TYR A 238 16.14 -41.70 -0.22
N GLU A 239 17.34 -41.58 0.36
CA GLU A 239 17.77 -42.14 1.64
C GLU A 239 16.96 -41.60 2.83
N GLU A 240 16.70 -40.28 2.92
CA GLU A 240 15.85 -39.69 3.96
C GLU A 240 14.38 -40.10 3.82
N ILE A 241 13.87 -40.24 2.59
CA ILE A 241 12.50 -40.73 2.35
C ILE A 241 12.40 -42.21 2.77
N ALA A 242 13.38 -43.03 2.41
CA ALA A 242 13.42 -44.44 2.80
C ALA A 242 13.53 -44.62 4.32
N GLU A 243 14.27 -43.74 4.99
CA GLU A 243 14.43 -43.77 6.44
C GLU A 243 13.16 -43.32 7.18
N ILE A 244 12.48 -42.27 6.71
CA ILE A 244 11.18 -41.82 7.25
C ILE A 244 10.10 -42.89 7.03
N ILE A 245 10.04 -43.49 5.83
CA ILE A 245 9.10 -44.57 5.53
C ILE A 245 9.39 -45.76 6.44
N ASN A 246 10.64 -46.22 6.55
CA ASN A 246 11.01 -47.36 7.40
C ASN A 246 10.77 -47.10 8.89
N GLN A 247 11.00 -45.88 9.38
CA GLN A 247 10.71 -45.51 10.76
C GLN A 247 9.19 -45.47 11.05
N GLN A 248 8.35 -45.22 10.04
CA GLN A 248 6.89 -45.24 10.16
C GLN A 248 6.27 -46.62 9.92
N THR A 249 6.76 -47.44 8.98
CA THR A 249 6.33 -48.85 8.82
C THR A 249 6.78 -49.73 9.98
N ALA A 250 7.88 -49.40 10.66
CA ALA A 250 8.28 -50.09 11.88
C ALA A 250 7.34 -49.81 13.07
N ARG A 251 6.63 -48.67 13.06
CA ARG A 251 5.71 -48.26 14.14
C ARG A 251 4.26 -48.69 13.91
N ASP A 252 3.79 -48.73 12.66
CA ASP A 252 2.40 -49.06 12.34
C ASP A 252 2.30 -50.42 11.61
N ARG A 253 2.15 -51.51 12.38
CA ARG A 253 1.61 -52.77 11.84
C ARG A 253 0.12 -52.56 11.53
N GLY A 254 -0.16 -52.01 10.35
CA GLY A 254 -1.52 -51.77 9.86
C GLY A 254 -1.50 -50.82 8.68
N TRP A 255 -1.26 -51.35 7.49
CA TRP A 255 -1.15 -50.60 6.22
C TRP A 255 -2.35 -49.66 5.96
N ASP A 256 -3.55 -50.00 6.44
CA ASP A 256 -4.77 -49.19 6.25
C ASP A 256 -4.80 -47.89 7.06
N THR A 257 -4.14 -47.85 8.23
CA THR A 257 -4.11 -46.66 9.09
C THR A 257 -3.11 -45.61 8.59
N ALA A 258 -2.00 -46.08 8.01
CA ALA A 258 -0.95 -45.23 7.44
C ALA A 258 -1.41 -44.49 6.18
N LEU A 259 -2.16 -45.17 5.29
CA LEU A 259 -2.72 -44.56 4.07
C LEU A 259 -3.77 -43.48 4.38
N THR A 260 -4.52 -43.67 5.46
CA THR A 260 -5.53 -42.70 5.92
C THR A 260 -4.90 -41.45 6.54
N ARG A 261 -3.75 -41.59 7.23
CA ARG A 261 -2.96 -40.47 7.76
C ARG A 261 -2.09 -39.76 6.70
N ALA A 262 -1.58 -40.47 5.71
CA ALA A 262 -0.87 -39.88 4.57
C ALA A 262 -1.78 -38.99 3.71
N ARG A 263 -3.10 -39.25 3.69
CA ARG A 263 -4.09 -38.39 3.03
C ARG A 263 -4.30 -37.03 3.74
N THR A 264 -3.96 -36.90 5.03
CA THR A 264 -4.15 -35.67 5.82
C THR A 264 -2.86 -34.87 6.03
N ALA A 265 -1.69 -35.43 5.73
CA ALA A 265 -0.40 -34.72 5.78
C ALA A 265 0.00 -34.20 4.38
N PRO A 266 0.15 -32.88 4.15
CA PRO A 266 0.47 -32.31 2.84
C PRO A 266 1.78 -32.84 2.24
N ILE A 267 2.75 -33.14 3.11
CA ILE A 267 4.12 -33.55 2.74
C ILE A 267 4.16 -35.03 2.28
N LEU A 268 3.36 -35.90 2.88
CA LEU A 268 3.31 -37.33 2.50
C LEU A 268 2.53 -37.58 1.20
N LYS A 269 1.57 -36.70 0.88
CA LYS A 269 0.80 -36.77 -0.35
C LYS A 269 1.68 -36.60 -1.59
N GLN A 270 2.72 -35.76 -1.50
CA GLN A 270 3.70 -35.56 -2.58
C GLN A 270 4.62 -36.76 -2.77
N ALA A 271 5.11 -37.35 -1.66
CA ALA A 271 5.96 -38.54 -1.72
C ALA A 271 5.24 -39.75 -2.34
N VAL A 272 3.98 -40.00 -1.94
CA VAL A 272 3.20 -41.14 -2.47
C VAL A 272 2.82 -40.95 -3.94
N VAL A 273 2.50 -39.72 -4.37
CA VAL A 273 2.19 -39.42 -5.78
C VAL A 273 3.42 -39.56 -6.68
N GLN A 274 4.61 -39.21 -6.19
CA GLN A 274 5.85 -39.40 -6.95
C GLN A 274 6.26 -40.87 -7.03
N SER A 275 6.09 -41.66 -5.97
CA SER A 275 6.42 -43.09 -6.00
C SER A 275 5.45 -43.92 -6.86
N ALA A 276 4.17 -43.53 -6.92
CA ALA A 276 3.17 -44.21 -7.76
C ALA A 276 3.33 -43.93 -9.26
N ALA A 277 4.15 -42.95 -9.65
CA ALA A 277 4.47 -42.68 -11.05
C ALA A 277 5.66 -43.52 -11.59
N TYR A 278 6.30 -44.31 -10.71
CA TYR A 278 7.46 -45.15 -11.02
C TYR A 278 7.22 -46.67 -10.85
N LEU A 279 5.97 -47.08 -10.61
CA LEU A 279 5.49 -48.46 -10.66
C LEU A 279 4.44 -48.61 -11.76
#